data_AF-A0A2E9VZ90-F1
#
_entry.id   AF-A0A2E9VZ90-F1
#
_cell.length_a   1.000
_cell.length_b   1.000
_cell.length_c   1.000
_cell.angle_alpha   90.00
_cell.angle_beta   90.00
_cell.angle_gamma   90.00
#
_symmetry.space_group_name_H-M   'P 1'
#
loop_
_entity.id
_entity.type
_entity.pdbx_description
1 polymer ?
#
loop_
_entity_poly.entity_id
_entity_poly.type
_entity_poly.pdbx_seq_one_letter_code
_entity_poly.pdbx_strand_id
1 'polypeptide(L)' 'MHIKNSLTLINRLKPKYILPQHHSTVKVNSETYFWAKGYQKEVKEKLSEKLKKRYYILKEGDKLLII' A
#
# COMPACT_ATOMS: atom_id res chain seq x y z
N MET A 1 4.60 -7.98 -11.92
CA MET A 1 4.40 -6.97 -10.85
C MET A 1 3.92 -7.68 -9.58
N HIS A 2 4.67 -7.57 -8.47
CA HIS A 2 4.47 -8.34 -7.24
C HIS A 2 3.39 -7.74 -6.32
N ILE A 3 2.21 -7.43 -6.87
CA ILE A 3 1.09 -6.85 -6.12
C ILE A 3 -0.15 -7.76 -6.06
N LYS A 4 -0.11 -8.89 -6.78
CA LYS A 4 -1.27 -9.79 -6.94
C LYS A 4 -1.84 -10.23 -5.59
N ASN A 5 -0.98 -10.64 -4.66
CA ASN A 5 -1.42 -11.12 -3.34
C ASN A 5 -2.10 -10.03 -2.52
N SER A 6 -1.54 -8.81 -2.51
CA SER A 6 -2.17 -7.65 -1.85
C SER A 6 -3.53 -7.32 -2.46
N LEU A 7 -3.64 -7.33 -3.80
CA LEU A 7 -4.92 -7.12 -4.48
C LEU A 7 -5.94 -8.21 -4.15
N THR A 8 -5.54 -9.48 -4.15
CA THR A 8 -6.42 -10.60 -3.79
C THR A 8 -6.93 -10.46 -2.36
N LEU A 9 -6.04 -10.15 -1.41
CA LEU A 9 -6.40 -9.99 0.00
C LEU A 9 -7.37 -8.82 0.21
N ILE A 10 -7.04 -7.64 -0.33
CA ILE A 10 -7.85 -6.43 -0.17
C ILE A 10 -9.25 -6.62 -0.79
N ASN A 11 -9.33 -7.19 -2.00
CA ASN A 11 -10.62 -7.40 -2.66
C ASN A 11 -11.48 -8.47 -1.97
N ARG A 12 -10.86 -9.48 -1.35
CA ARG A 12 -11.56 -10.51 -0.58
C ARG A 12 -12.10 -9.96 0.74
N LEU A 13 -11.30 -9.22 1.48
CA LEU A 13 -11.67 -8.72 2.82
C LEU A 13 -12.49 -7.43 2.78
N LYS A 14 -12.38 -6.61 1.73
CA LYS A 14 -13.04 -5.30 1.57
C LYS A 14 -12.94 -4.41 2.83
N PRO A 15 -11.75 -4.25 3.42
CA PRO A 15 -11.57 -3.61 4.72
C PRO A 15 -12.08 -2.16 4.75
N LYS A 16 -12.37 -1.66 5.96
CA LYS A 16 -12.79 -0.26 6.19
C LYS A 16 -11.62 0.71 6.05
N TYR A 17 -10.41 0.28 6.41
CA TYR A 17 -9.16 1.04 6.28
C TYR A 17 -8.04 0.12 5.75
N ILE A 18 -7.20 0.64 4.87
CA ILE A 18 -6.05 -0.07 4.30
C ILE A 18 -4.82 0.81 4.51
N LEU A 19 -3.86 0.32 5.27
CA LEU A 19 -2.59 0.98 5.52
C LEU A 19 -1.48 0.04 5.05
N PRO A 20 -0.92 0.21 3.84
CA PRO A 20 0.25 -0.57 3.44
C PRO A 20 1.41 -0.30 4.39
N GLN A 21 2.21 -1.33 4.63
CA GLN A 21 3.38 -1.29 5.50
C GLN A 21 4.60 -1.78 4.71
N HIS A 22 5.78 -1.66 5.30
CA HIS A 22 7.03 -2.15 4.72
C HIS A 22 7.34 -1.53 3.34
N HIS A 23 7.13 -0.22 3.23
CA HIS A 23 7.53 0.59 2.08
C HIS A 23 8.22 1.86 2.58
N SER A 24 9.05 2.47 1.73
CA SER A 24 9.68 3.78 1.98
C SER A 24 10.59 3.88 3.23
N THR A 25 10.90 2.77 3.89
CA THR A 25 11.75 2.73 5.10
C THR A 25 13.25 2.65 4.79
N VAL A 26 13.59 2.41 3.52
CA VAL A 26 14.98 2.37 3.03
C VAL A 26 15.10 3.11 1.71
N LYS A 27 16.30 3.59 1.40
CA LYS A 27 16.58 4.27 0.13
C LYS A 27 16.50 3.29 -1.03
N VAL A 28 15.64 3.57 -2.00
CA VAL A 28 15.54 2.80 -3.25
C VAL A 28 16.79 3.06 -4.11
N ASN A 29 17.50 1.99 -4.46
CA ASN A 29 18.62 2.01 -5.41
C ASN A 29 18.55 0.78 -6.34
N SER A 30 19.49 0.63 -7.27
CA SER A 30 19.50 -0.46 -8.26
C SER A 30 19.51 -1.86 -7.62
N GLU A 31 20.18 -2.02 -6.48
CA GLU A 31 20.33 -3.31 -5.78
C GLU A 31 19.10 -3.68 -4.96
N THR A 32 18.41 -2.67 -4.43
CA THR A 32 17.29 -2.86 -3.48
C THR A 32 15.93 -2.62 -4.10
N TYR A 33 15.88 -2.12 -5.35
CA TYR A 33 14.67 -1.63 -6.01
C TYR A 33 13.48 -2.55 -5.87
N PHE A 34 13.71 -3.85 -6.08
CA PHE A 34 12.67 -4.86 -6.07
C PHE A 34 11.87 -4.91 -4.76
N TRP A 35 12.56 -4.88 -3.62
CA TRP A 35 11.91 -5.05 -2.31
C TRP A 35 11.72 -3.71 -1.58
N ALA A 36 12.60 -2.72 -1.82
CA ALA A 36 12.53 -1.40 -1.19
C ALA A 36 11.37 -0.54 -1.72
N LYS A 37 10.93 -0.76 -2.96
CA LYS A 37 9.89 0.06 -3.58
C LYS A 37 8.51 -0.16 -2.95
N GLY A 38 8.21 -1.36 -2.46
CA GLY A 38 6.93 -1.72 -1.80
C GLY A 38 5.69 -1.76 -2.72
N TYR A 39 5.71 -1.07 -3.86
CA TYR A 39 4.64 -1.04 -4.88
C TYR A 39 3.24 -0.60 -4.36
N GLN A 40 3.20 0.16 -3.26
CA GLN A 40 1.98 0.63 -2.59
C GLN A 40 1.12 1.54 -3.47
N LYS A 41 1.74 2.32 -4.37
CA LYS A 41 1.01 3.18 -5.31
C LYS A 41 0.35 2.34 -6.40
N GLU A 42 1.07 1.37 -6.94
CA GLU A 42 0.59 0.44 -7.95
C GLU A 42 -0.54 -0.44 -7.42
N VAL A 43 -0.48 -0.86 -6.14
CA VAL A 43 -1.62 -1.50 -5.46
C VAL A 43 -2.82 -0.58 -5.48
N LYS A 44 -2.68 0.66 -4.99
CA LYS A 44 -3.79 1.62 -4.90
C LYS A 44 -4.44 1.88 -6.26
N GLU A 45 -3.64 2.09 -7.30
CA GLU A 45 -4.13 2.37 -8.67
C GLU A 45 -5.04 1.28 -9.23
N LYS A 46 -4.78 0.01 -8.87
CA LYS A 46 -5.54 -1.16 -9.35
C LYS A 46 -6.77 -1.50 -8.51
N LEU A 47 -7.03 -0.81 -7.41
CA LEU A 47 -8.23 -1.00 -6.59
C LEU A 47 -9.44 -0.27 -7.18
N SER A 48 -10.65 -0.68 -6.79
CA SER A 48 -11.87 0.09 -7.10
C SER A 48 -11.86 1.45 -6.39
N GLU A 49 -12.59 2.43 -6.91
CA GLU A 49 -12.66 3.78 -6.32
C GLU A 49 -13.10 3.77 -4.84
N LYS A 50 -14.01 2.85 -4.48
CA LYS A 50 -14.44 2.67 -3.08
C LYS A 50 -13.29 2.25 -2.16
N LEU A 51 -12.42 1.34 -2.63
CA LEU A 51 -11.28 0.85 -1.86
C LEU A 51 -10.11 1.84 -1.89
N LYS A 52 -9.90 2.56 -3.00
CA LYS A 52 -8.91 3.65 -3.09
C LYS A 52 -9.13 4.73 -2.04
N LYS A 53 -10.39 5.13 -1.80
CA LYS A 53 -10.77 6.11 -0.76
C LYS A 53 -10.47 5.64 0.66
N ARG A 54 -10.31 4.33 0.87
CA ARG A 54 -9.96 3.70 2.16
C ARG A 54 -8.48 3.36 2.27
N TYR A 55 -7.67 3.71 1.28
CA TYR A 55 -6.25 3.35 1.18
C TYR A 55 -5.36 4.55 1.52
N TYR A 56 -4.70 4.48 2.67
CA TYR A 56 -3.94 5.56 3.29
C TYR A 56 -2.45 5.23 3.27
N ILE A 57 -1.68 5.92 2.42
CA ILE A 57 -0.22 5.81 2.39
C ILE A 57 0.31 6.90 3.32
N LEU A 58 0.83 6.50 4.47
CA LEU A 58 1.37 7.40 5.48
C LEU A 58 2.88 7.56 5.30
N LYS A 59 3.41 8.74 5.64
CA LYS A 59 4.84 8.94 5.88
C LYS A 59 5.20 8.56 7.30
N GLU A 60 6.48 8.35 7.56
CA GLU A 60 6.97 8.13 8.92
C GLU A 60 6.60 9.32 9.82
N GLY A 61 5.97 9.02 10.96
CA GLY A 61 5.46 10.03 11.89
C GLY A 61 4.03 10.51 11.63
N ASP A 62 3.45 10.23 10.47
CA ASP A 62 2.04 10.57 10.19
C ASP A 62 1.09 9.74 11.07
N LYS A 63 -0.06 10.33 11.42
CA LYS A 63 -1.12 9.66 12.19
C LYS A 63 -2.43 9.69 11.41
N LEU A 64 -3.18 8.60 11.47
CA LEU A 64 -4.56 8.52 11.00
C LEU A 64 -5.48 8.36 12.20
N LEU A 65 -6.38 9.32 12.41
CA LEU A 65 -7.44 9.20 13.40
C LEU A 65 -8.57 8.33 12.82
N ILE A 66 -8.95 7.28 13.55
CA ILE A 66 -10.09 6.43 13.24
C ILE A 66 -11.19 6.76 14.23
N ILE A 67 -12.38 7.07 13.69
CA ILE A 67 -13.59 7.41 14.44
C ILE A 67 -14.65 6.34 14.15
#